data_AF-A0AAD7CM85-F1
#
_entry.id   AF-A0AAD7CM85-F1
#
_cell.length_a   1.000
_cell.length_b   1.000
_cell.length_c   1.000
_cell.angle_alpha   90.00
_cell.angle_beta   90.00
_cell.angle_gamma   90.00
#
_symmetry.space_group_name_H-M   'P 1'
#
loop_
_entity.id
_entity.type
_entity.pdbx_description
1 polymer ?
#
loop_
_entity_poly.entity_id
_entity_poly.type
_entity_poly.pdbx_seq_one_letter_code
_entity_poly.pdbx_strand_id
1 'polypeptide(L)'
;GGTPVHDEGLLNAGLLVQKAVLVWVQRYIKKFGGDPTRVTIWGQSAGAGSTMFHLIGDAGVNTNLFHQAMGNSPSLSFLPHYSDAYVGDLFTQFASHAGICRRHGMLARRVDEPLALAGSKTPANRTWSVFPFNPIADGSFIVARPVEAFRKGSFARVPVLFG
;
A
#
# COMPACT_ATOMS: atom_id res chain seq x y z
N GLY A 1 -6.72 2.50 13.58
CA GLY A 1 -6.88 2.10 12.17
C GLY A 1 -8.05 2.85 11.60
N GLY A 2 -8.16 2.94 10.28
CA GLY A 2 -9.19 3.75 9.62
C GLY A 2 -9.03 5.24 9.90
N THR A 3 -10.13 5.97 10.13
CA THR A 3 -10.14 7.44 10.22
C THR A 3 -9.08 8.05 11.16
N PRO A 4 -8.85 7.56 12.40
CA PRO A 4 -7.77 8.11 13.23
C PRO A 4 -6.36 7.99 12.61
N VAL A 5 -6.08 6.93 11.86
CA VAL A 5 -4.77 6.77 11.19
C VAL A 5 -4.72 7.55 9.88
N HIS A 6 -5.87 7.76 9.23
CA HIS A 6 -5.99 8.69 8.11
C HIS A 6 -5.64 10.12 8.55
N ASP A 7 -6.18 10.57 9.69
CA ASP A 7 -6.07 11.96 10.13
C ASP A 7 -4.75 12.29 10.84
N GLU A 8 -4.22 11.35 11.64
CA GLU A 8 -3.04 11.58 12.50
C GLU A 8 -1.83 10.71 12.13
N GLY A 9 -1.96 9.85 11.11
CA GLY A 9 -0.97 8.84 10.78
C GLY A 9 -0.66 8.75 9.28
N LEU A 10 -0.24 7.57 8.86
CA LEU A 10 0.09 7.29 7.47
C LEU A 10 -0.57 5.98 7.04
N LEU A 11 -1.51 6.07 6.11
CA LEU A 11 -2.08 4.91 5.43
C LEU A 11 -1.18 4.47 4.28
N ASN A 12 -1.33 3.22 3.83
CA ASN A 12 -0.57 2.67 2.70
C ASN A 12 0.96 2.84 2.82
N ALA A 13 1.49 2.84 4.05
CA ALA A 13 2.91 3.11 4.33
C ALA A 13 3.88 2.29 3.47
N GLY A 14 3.57 1.01 3.19
CA GLY A 14 4.37 0.16 2.31
C GLY A 14 4.46 0.71 0.87
N LEU A 15 3.36 1.18 0.30
CA LEU A 15 3.35 1.78 -1.04
C LEU A 15 4.05 3.15 -1.06
N LEU A 16 3.88 3.95 0.00
CA LEU A 16 4.55 5.24 0.11
C LEU A 16 6.07 5.09 0.25
N VAL A 17 6.54 4.05 0.93
CA VAL A 17 7.96 3.67 0.94
C VAL A 17 8.44 3.29 -0.46
N GLN A 18 7.68 2.49 -1.20
CA GLN A 18 8.03 2.17 -2.59
C GLN A 18 8.11 3.45 -3.46
N LYS A 19 7.16 4.38 -3.32
CA LYS A 19 7.19 5.68 -4.01
C LYS A 19 8.43 6.49 -3.63
N ALA A 20 8.80 6.54 -2.35
CA ALA A 20 10.02 7.20 -1.88
C ALA A 20 11.29 6.56 -2.47
N VAL A 21 11.32 5.24 -2.61
CA VAL A 21 12.41 4.52 -3.30
C VAL A 21 12.47 4.92 -4.77
N LEU A 22 11.33 5.06 -5.46
CA LEU A 22 11.34 5.55 -6.85
C LEU A 22 11.88 6.98 -6.96
N VAL A 23 11.54 7.86 -6.02
CA VAL A 23 12.15 9.21 -5.93
C VAL A 23 13.65 9.12 -5.72
N TRP A 24 14.12 8.20 -4.87
CA TRP A 24 15.54 7.95 -4.66
C TRP A 24 16.22 7.46 -5.94
N VAL A 25 15.61 6.51 -6.66
CA VAL A 25 16.11 6.01 -7.96
C VAL A 25 16.26 7.17 -8.93
N GLN A 26 15.22 8.00 -9.09
CA GLN A 26 15.28 9.17 -9.96
C GLN A 26 16.45 10.11 -9.62
N ARG A 27 16.73 10.30 -8.34
CA ARG A 27 17.79 11.19 -7.86
C ARG A 27 19.20 10.62 -8.03
N TYR A 28 19.37 9.30 -7.89
CA TYR A 28 20.70 8.71 -7.71
C TYR A 28 21.10 7.69 -8.76
N ILE A 29 20.18 7.15 -9.57
CA ILE A 29 20.51 6.04 -10.47
C ILE A 29 21.56 6.40 -11.53
N LYS A 30 21.67 7.68 -11.93
CA LYS A 30 22.75 8.17 -12.80
C LYS A 30 24.15 7.88 -12.25
N LYS A 31 24.32 7.89 -10.92
CA LYS A 31 25.61 7.57 -10.28
C LYS A 31 26.02 6.11 -10.43
N PHE A 32 25.07 5.25 -10.78
CA PHE A 32 25.26 3.82 -11.02
C PHE A 32 25.22 3.48 -12.53
N GLY A 33 25.26 4.49 -13.41
CA GLY A 33 25.20 4.31 -14.87
C GLY A 33 23.79 4.07 -15.42
N GLY A 34 22.75 4.16 -14.60
CA GLY A 34 21.37 4.04 -15.07
C GLY A 34 20.80 5.36 -15.62
N ASP A 35 19.77 5.25 -16.45
CA ASP A 35 19.06 6.40 -17.02
C ASP A 35 17.71 6.61 -16.30
N PRO A 36 17.52 7.71 -15.55
CA PRO A 36 16.27 7.96 -14.85
C PRO A 36 15.07 8.14 -15.78
N THR A 37 15.30 8.48 -17.07
CA THR A 37 14.26 8.63 -18.10
C THR A 37 13.81 7.29 -18.70
N ARG A 38 14.42 6.18 -18.28
CA ARG A 38 14.15 4.82 -18.79
C ARG A 38 13.89 3.81 -17.68
N VAL A 39 13.40 4.28 -16.53
CA VAL A 39 13.09 3.42 -15.38
C VAL A 39 11.82 2.61 -15.65
N THR A 40 11.93 1.28 -15.59
CA THR A 40 10.80 0.35 -15.65
C THR A 40 10.53 -0.21 -14.26
N ILE A 41 9.29 -0.11 -13.78
CA ILE A 41 8.87 -0.80 -12.54
C ILE A 41 8.31 -2.18 -12.87
N TRP A 42 8.65 -3.17 -12.06
CA TRP A 42 8.16 -4.53 -12.21
C TRP A 42 7.89 -5.15 -10.84
N GLY A 43 6.88 -6.01 -10.76
CA GLY A 43 6.58 -6.77 -9.56
C GLY A 43 5.87 -8.09 -9.86
N GLN A 44 5.84 -8.97 -8.86
CA GLN A 44 5.17 -10.27 -8.90
C GLN A 44 4.15 -10.36 -7.74
N SER A 45 3.00 -10.99 -7.95
CA SER A 45 1.96 -11.16 -6.91
C SER A 45 1.53 -9.82 -6.29
N ALA A 46 1.75 -9.62 -4.99
CA ALA A 46 1.51 -8.34 -4.30
C ALA A 46 2.38 -7.20 -4.87
N GLY A 47 3.57 -7.52 -5.41
CA GLY A 47 4.41 -6.57 -6.13
C GLY A 47 3.79 -6.15 -7.46
N ALA A 48 3.15 -7.07 -8.19
CA ALA A 48 2.43 -6.71 -9.42
C ALA A 48 1.18 -5.86 -9.10
N GLY A 49 0.48 -6.17 -7.99
CA GLY A 49 -0.56 -5.29 -7.45
C GLY A 49 -0.01 -3.91 -7.08
N SER A 50 1.18 -3.85 -6.47
CA SER A 50 1.86 -2.59 -6.16
C SER A 50 2.19 -1.79 -7.43
N THR A 51 2.67 -2.42 -8.50
CA THR A 51 2.84 -1.77 -9.82
C THR A 51 1.53 -1.14 -10.28
N MET A 52 0.40 -1.84 -10.16
CA MET A 52 -0.92 -1.29 -10.52
C MET A 52 -1.30 -0.11 -9.63
N PHE A 53 -1.01 -0.15 -8.33
CA PHE A 53 -1.23 0.99 -7.43
C PHE A 53 -0.36 2.20 -7.76
N HIS A 54 0.89 2.01 -8.20
CA HIS A 54 1.73 3.12 -8.69
C HIS A 54 1.24 3.70 -10.02
N LEU A 55 0.60 2.89 -10.88
CA LEU A 55 -0.04 3.39 -12.11
C LEU A 55 -1.24 4.30 -11.81
N ILE A 56 -2.08 3.94 -10.84
CA ILE A 56 -3.29 4.71 -10.50
C ILE A 56 -3.07 5.73 -9.37
N GLY A 57 -1.89 5.69 -8.75
CA GLY A 57 -1.53 6.52 -7.60
C GLY A 57 -1.60 8.00 -7.92
N ASP A 58 -1.86 8.82 -6.91
CA ASP A 58 -2.00 10.29 -7.07
C ASP A 58 -3.03 10.65 -8.17
N ALA A 59 -4.17 9.96 -8.20
CA ALA A 59 -5.21 10.07 -9.23
C ALA A 59 -4.73 9.81 -10.68
N GLY A 60 -3.63 9.04 -10.84
CA GLY A 60 -3.05 8.70 -12.14
C GLY A 60 -2.12 9.75 -12.71
N VAL A 61 -1.67 10.72 -11.91
CA VAL A 61 -0.67 11.71 -12.34
C VAL A 61 0.64 10.98 -12.63
N ASN A 62 1.15 11.12 -13.86
CA ASN A 62 2.48 10.65 -14.19
C ASN A 62 3.53 11.55 -13.53
N THR A 63 4.12 11.08 -12.43
CA THR A 63 5.14 11.78 -11.65
C THR A 63 6.54 11.68 -12.27
N ASN A 64 6.67 11.05 -13.45
CA ASN A 64 7.94 10.72 -14.11
C ASN A 64 8.89 9.90 -13.24
N LEU A 65 8.35 9.19 -12.25
CA LEU A 65 9.13 8.28 -11.39
C LEU A 65 9.48 6.97 -12.09
N PHE A 66 8.68 6.59 -13.10
CA PHE A 66 8.88 5.44 -13.98
C PHE A 66 8.29 5.76 -15.36
N HIS A 67 8.75 5.04 -16.37
CA HIS A 67 8.45 5.27 -17.78
C HIS A 67 7.84 4.05 -18.47
N GLN A 68 7.88 2.89 -17.81
CA GLN A 68 7.24 1.65 -18.22
C GLN A 68 6.84 0.87 -16.96
N ALA A 69 5.81 0.03 -17.06
CA ALA A 69 5.33 -0.75 -15.92
C ALA A 69 5.04 -2.21 -16.31
N MET A 70 5.42 -3.14 -15.45
CA MET A 70 5.24 -4.57 -15.68
C MET A 70 4.72 -5.27 -14.43
N GLY A 71 3.98 -6.35 -14.58
CA GLY A 71 3.51 -7.12 -13.44
C GLY A 71 3.16 -8.56 -13.75
N ASN A 72 3.64 -9.49 -12.95
CA ASN A 72 3.28 -10.90 -13.07
C ASN A 72 2.33 -11.38 -11.99
N SER A 73 1.26 -12.06 -12.41
CA SER A 73 0.18 -12.55 -11.54
C SER A 73 -0.31 -11.50 -10.53
N PRO A 74 -0.91 -10.37 -10.96
CA PRO A 74 -1.32 -9.29 -10.07
C PRO A 74 -2.26 -9.76 -8.96
N SER A 75 -1.84 -9.54 -7.71
CA SER A 75 -2.71 -9.77 -6.55
C SER A 75 -3.40 -8.46 -6.16
N LEU A 76 -4.64 -8.32 -6.63
CA LEU A 76 -5.55 -7.26 -6.19
C LEU A 76 -6.55 -7.86 -5.22
N SER A 77 -6.22 -7.78 -3.93
CA SER A 77 -7.15 -8.21 -2.90
C SER A 77 -8.31 -7.22 -2.73
N PHE A 78 -9.22 -7.54 -1.81
CA PHE A 78 -10.27 -6.63 -1.37
C PHE A 78 -9.67 -5.28 -0.95
N LEU A 79 -10.17 -4.19 -1.53
CA LEU A 79 -9.71 -2.82 -1.30
C LEU A 79 -10.80 -2.03 -0.54
N PRO A 80 -10.85 -2.11 0.80
CA PRO A 80 -11.79 -1.32 1.59
C PRO A 80 -11.43 0.16 1.56
N HIS A 81 -12.42 1.01 1.81
CA HIS A 81 -12.18 2.41 2.10
C HIS A 81 -11.64 2.56 3.53
N TYR A 82 -10.79 3.57 3.78
CA TYR A 82 -10.18 3.75 5.10
C TYR A 82 -11.22 3.88 6.23
N SER A 83 -12.39 4.46 5.94
CA SER A 83 -13.45 4.66 6.91
C SER A 83 -14.36 3.43 7.10
N ASP A 84 -14.14 2.35 6.36
CA ASP A 84 -14.95 1.13 6.51
C ASP A 84 -14.72 0.49 7.88
N ALA A 85 -15.80 0.01 8.52
CA ALA A 85 -15.75 -0.63 9.83
C ALA A 85 -14.71 -1.77 9.88
N TYR A 86 -14.58 -2.52 8.78
CA TYR A 86 -13.58 -3.58 8.61
C TYR A 86 -12.15 -3.14 8.95
N VAL A 87 -11.74 -1.93 8.53
CA VAL A 87 -10.39 -1.41 8.77
C VAL A 87 -10.19 -1.06 10.24
N GLY A 88 -11.23 -0.52 10.89
CA GLY A 88 -11.24 -0.23 12.33
C GLY A 88 -11.18 -1.52 13.17
N ASP A 89 -11.99 -2.51 12.81
CA ASP A 89 -12.06 -3.81 13.49
C ASP A 89 -10.73 -4.58 13.36
N LEU A 90 -10.12 -4.55 12.17
CA LEU A 90 -8.83 -5.15 11.94
C LEU A 90 -7.74 -4.54 12.84
N PHE A 91 -7.73 -3.21 12.95
CA PHE A 91 -6.78 -2.53 13.82
C PHE A 91 -7.03 -2.84 15.30
N THR A 92 -8.29 -2.93 15.71
CA THR A 92 -8.65 -3.27 17.10
C THR A 92 -8.21 -4.69 17.45
N GLN A 93 -8.37 -5.65 16.52
CA GLN A 93 -7.85 -7.01 16.67
C GLN A 93 -6.33 -7.05 16.80
N PHE A 94 -5.62 -6.35 15.91
CA PHE A 94 -4.16 -6.24 15.98
C PHE A 94 -3.71 -5.62 17.31
N ALA A 95 -4.34 -4.52 17.73
CA ALA A 95 -4.02 -3.83 18.99
C ALA A 95 -4.23 -4.74 20.21
N SER A 96 -5.30 -5.54 20.21
CA SER A 96 -5.56 -6.55 21.24
C SER A 96 -4.45 -7.60 21.29
N HIS A 97 -4.05 -8.17 20.14
CA HIS A 97 -2.93 -9.12 20.07
C HIS A 97 -1.59 -8.51 20.48
N ALA A 98 -1.41 -7.20 20.26
CA ALA A 98 -0.21 -6.46 20.61
C ALA A 98 -0.18 -5.99 22.07
N GLY A 99 -1.22 -6.28 22.87
CA GLY A 99 -1.34 -5.79 24.24
C GLY A 99 -1.40 -4.27 24.34
N ILE A 100 -1.89 -3.61 23.29
CA ILE A 100 -2.05 -2.15 23.25
C ILE A 100 -3.40 -1.81 23.89
N CYS A 101 -3.34 -1.14 25.04
CA CYS A 101 -4.51 -0.66 25.75
C CYS A 101 -4.57 0.86 25.68
N ARG A 102 -5.78 1.42 25.67
CA ARG A 102 -5.97 2.86 25.89
C ARG A 102 -5.67 3.18 27.35
N ARG A 103 -4.69 4.05 27.60
CA ARG A 103 -4.41 4.61 28.93
C ARG A 103 -4.36 6.13 28.81
N HIS A 104 -5.28 6.83 29.47
CA HIS A 104 -5.40 8.29 29.43
C HIS A 104 -5.50 8.87 28.00
N GLY A 105 -6.31 8.27 27.14
CA GLY A 105 -6.49 8.75 25.75
C GLY A 105 -5.34 8.43 24.79
N MET A 106 -4.19 8.01 25.30
CA MET A 106 -3.03 7.58 24.51
C MET A 106 -2.99 6.06 24.36
N LEU A 107 -2.45 5.58 23.23
CA LEU A 107 -2.12 4.16 23.07
C LEU A 107 -0.89 3.87 23.95
N ALA A 108 -1.08 3.08 25.00
CA ALA A 108 -0.01 2.62 25.87
C ALA A 108 0.28 1.15 25.56
N ARG A 109 1.56 0.82 25.38
CA ARG A 109 2.03 -0.54 25.10
C ARG A 109 2.58 -1.19 26.37
N ARG A 110 2.10 -2.39 26.70
CA ARG A 110 2.88 -3.33 27.52
C ARG A 110 3.86 -4.04 26.62
N VAL A 111 5.14 -4.12 27.00
CA VAL A 111 6.23 -4.63 26.14
C VAL A 111 6.28 -6.17 26.13
N ASP A 112 5.14 -6.81 26.38
CA ASP A 112 5.12 -8.25 26.69
C ASP A 112 5.16 -9.11 25.41
N GLU A 113 4.68 -8.59 24.26
CA GLU A 113 4.67 -9.29 22.97
C GLU A 113 5.30 -8.47 21.83
N PRO A 114 6.11 -9.09 20.93
CA PRO A 114 6.60 -8.43 19.73
C PRO A 114 5.46 -8.08 18.77
N LEU A 115 5.47 -6.86 18.22
CA LEU A 115 4.49 -6.42 17.21
C LEU A 115 4.42 -7.37 16.00
N ALA A 116 5.54 -8.01 15.65
CA ALA A 116 5.60 -9.03 14.62
C ALA A 116 4.69 -10.24 14.95
N LEU A 117 4.66 -10.69 16.20
CA LEU A 117 3.81 -11.81 16.60
C LEU A 117 2.32 -11.42 16.59
N ALA A 118 2.00 -10.21 17.05
CA ALA A 118 0.63 -9.68 16.92
C ALA A 118 0.19 -9.58 15.45
N GLY A 119 1.11 -9.18 14.57
CA GLY A 119 0.94 -9.17 13.13
C GLY A 119 0.62 -10.55 12.59
N SER A 120 1.34 -11.59 13.01
CA SER A 120 1.10 -12.99 12.59
C SER A 120 -0.19 -13.60 13.15
N LYS A 121 -0.61 -13.21 14.37
CA LYS A 121 -1.88 -13.67 14.97
C LYS A 121 -3.10 -13.08 14.25
N THR A 122 -2.98 -11.85 13.76
CA THR A 122 -4.08 -11.12 13.10
C THR A 122 -4.69 -11.87 11.89
N PRO A 123 -3.94 -12.43 10.93
CA PRO A 123 -4.48 -13.22 9.81
C PRO A 123 -4.90 -14.66 10.17
N ALA A 124 -4.57 -15.19 11.36
CA ALA A 124 -4.56 -16.63 11.61
C ALA A 124 -5.90 -17.35 11.37
N ASN A 125 -7.03 -16.65 11.52
CA ASN A 125 -8.38 -17.19 11.31
C ASN A 125 -9.03 -16.73 9.99
N ARG A 126 -8.26 -16.15 9.06
CA ARG A 126 -8.77 -15.69 7.75
C ARG A 126 -8.46 -16.71 6.66
N THR A 127 -9.31 -16.73 5.64
CA THR A 127 -9.03 -17.50 4.42
C THR A 127 -7.75 -17.00 3.77
N TRP A 128 -6.98 -17.91 3.17
CA TRP A 128 -5.67 -17.62 2.56
C TRP A 128 -5.69 -16.51 1.49
N SER A 129 -6.86 -16.22 0.93
CA SER A 129 -7.12 -15.23 -0.11
C SER A 129 -7.44 -13.82 0.43
N VAL A 130 -7.64 -13.66 1.75
CA VAL A 130 -7.91 -12.35 2.38
C VAL A 130 -6.72 -11.95 3.25
N PHE A 131 -5.80 -11.17 2.66
CA PHE A 131 -4.67 -10.62 3.43
C PHE A 131 -5.16 -9.41 4.24
N PRO A 132 -4.97 -9.38 5.57
CA PRO A 132 -5.44 -8.27 6.38
C PRO A 132 -4.62 -7.00 6.19
N PHE A 133 -3.30 -7.15 6.05
CA PHE A 133 -2.41 -6.02 5.80
C PHE A 133 -2.27 -5.83 4.30
N ASN A 134 -3.21 -5.09 3.73
CA ASN A 134 -3.27 -4.77 2.31
C ASN A 134 -3.39 -3.26 2.09
N PRO A 135 -3.15 -2.80 0.85
CA PRO A 135 -3.54 -1.46 0.46
C PRO A 135 -5.02 -1.19 0.75
N ILE A 136 -5.35 0.06 1.02
CA ILE A 136 -6.73 0.54 1.22
C ILE A 136 -6.96 1.80 0.40
N ALA A 137 -8.21 2.11 0.05
CA ALA A 137 -8.53 3.39 -0.55
C ALA A 137 -8.47 4.47 0.54
N ASP A 138 -7.44 5.31 0.46
CA ASP A 138 -7.10 6.33 1.47
C ASP A 138 -7.52 7.75 1.05
N GLY A 139 -8.08 7.91 -0.15
CA GLY A 139 -8.49 9.22 -0.68
C GLY A 139 -7.34 10.16 -1.04
N SER A 140 -6.08 9.71 -0.91
CA SER A 140 -4.88 10.48 -1.23
C SER A 140 -4.03 9.75 -2.26
N PHE A 141 -3.23 8.77 -1.85
CA PHE A 141 -2.43 7.99 -2.79
C PHE A 141 -3.30 7.03 -3.61
N ILE A 142 -4.23 6.31 -2.98
CA ILE A 142 -5.18 5.41 -3.66
C ILE A 142 -6.59 6.01 -3.53
N VAL A 143 -7.02 6.68 -4.61
CA VAL A 143 -8.29 7.43 -4.65
C VAL A 143 -9.47 6.60 -5.13
N ALA A 144 -9.21 5.52 -5.87
CA ALA A 144 -10.24 4.65 -6.43
C ALA A 144 -9.71 3.22 -6.61
N ARG A 145 -10.63 2.26 -6.81
CA ARG A 145 -10.26 0.88 -7.13
C ARG A 145 -9.55 0.82 -8.50
N PRO A 146 -8.59 -0.09 -8.73
CA PRO A 146 -7.90 -0.20 -10.01
C PRO A 146 -8.85 -0.27 -11.20
N VAL A 147 -9.88 -1.12 -11.15
CA VAL A 147 -10.87 -1.26 -12.23
C VAL A 147 -11.58 0.05 -12.57
N GLU A 148 -11.88 0.87 -11.56
CA GLU A 148 -12.56 2.17 -11.74
C GLU A 148 -11.60 3.21 -12.30
N ALA A 149 -10.37 3.26 -11.79
CA ALA A 149 -9.32 4.16 -12.26
C ALA A 149 -8.96 3.90 -13.73
N PHE A 150 -8.75 2.63 -14.12
CA PHE A 150 -8.49 2.25 -15.51
C PHE A 150 -9.68 2.57 -16.41
N ARG A 151 -10.92 2.27 -15.99
CA ARG A 151 -12.13 2.60 -16.77
C ARG A 151 -12.29 4.11 -17.01
N LYS A 152 -11.92 4.93 -16.04
CA LYS A 152 -11.97 6.41 -16.14
C LYS A 152 -10.76 7.01 -16.86
N GLY A 153 -9.73 6.22 -17.16
CA GLY A 153 -8.48 6.73 -17.71
C GLY A 153 -7.58 7.46 -16.71
N SER A 154 -7.85 7.31 -15.41
CA SER A 154 -7.10 7.92 -14.30
C SER A 154 -5.91 7.05 -13.89
N PHE A 155 -4.93 6.95 -14.79
CA PHE A 155 -3.68 6.23 -14.56
C PHE A 155 -2.53 6.87 -15.37
N ALA A 156 -1.30 6.69 -14.88
CA ALA A 156 -0.10 7.11 -15.58
C ALA A 156 0.03 6.36 -16.91
N ARG A 157 -0.06 7.09 -18.02
CA ARG A 157 -0.03 6.53 -19.37
C ARG A 157 1.40 6.21 -19.80
N VAL A 158 1.83 5.00 -19.49
CA VAL A 158 3.12 4.42 -19.92
C VAL A 158 2.90 3.06 -20.58
N PRO A 159 3.84 2.54 -21.37
CA PRO A 159 3.78 1.17 -21.86
C PRO A 159 3.67 0.16 -20.70
N VAL A 160 2.81 -0.84 -20.86
CA VAL A 160 2.54 -1.86 -19.84
C VAL A 160 2.69 -3.29 -20.36
N LEU A 161 3.17 -4.20 -19.50
CA LEU A 161 3.13 -5.65 -19.74
C LEU A 161 2.67 -6.39 -18.48
N PHE A 162 1.52 -7.06 -18.54
CA PHE A 162 0.97 -7.82 -17.41
C PHE A 162 0.58 -9.24 -17.82
N GLY A 163 0.82 -10.23 -16.94
CA GLY A 163 0.52 -11.66 -17.18
C GLY A 163 0.72 -12.55 -15.97
#